data_AF-A0AAV6BTN3-F1
#
_entry.id   AF-A0AAV6BTN3-F1
#
_cell.length_a   1.000
_cell.length_b   1.000
_cell.length_c   1.000
_cell.angle_alpha   90.00
_cell.angle_beta   90.00
_cell.angle_gamma   90.00
#
_symmetry.space_group_name_H-M   'P 1'
#
loop_
_entity.id
_entity.type
_entity.pdbx_description
1 polymer ?
#
loop_
_entity_poly.entity_id
_entity_poly.type
_entity_poly.pdbx_seq_one_letter_code
_entity_poly.pdbx_strand_id
1 'polypeptide(L)' 'MRTFLQRTGGCLCASCLAMALNVSLDQARDVIRVVDGVDGLRVLPVSCVSCGRASAALCVVPASSGSGVAS' A
#
# COMPACT_ATOMS: atom_id res chain seq x y z
N MET A 1 -9.78 1.40 -1.19
CA MET A 1 -8.36 0.96 -1.08
C MET A 1 -7.88 0.85 0.36
N ARG A 2 -8.00 1.89 1.21
CA ARG A 2 -7.56 1.85 2.62
C ARG A 2 -8.17 0.69 3.44
N THR A 3 -9.49 0.48 3.34
CA THR A 3 -10.20 -0.64 4.00
C THR A 3 -9.77 -2.03 3.51
N PHE A 4 -9.33 -2.12 2.25
CA PHE A 4 -8.86 -3.38 1.66
C PHE A 4 -7.48 -3.74 2.18
N LEU A 5 -6.54 -2.80 2.15
CA LEU A 5 -5.19 -3.00 2.69
C LEU A 5 -5.19 -3.26 4.20
N GLN A 6 -6.06 -2.58 4.98
CA GLN A 6 -6.23 -2.90 6.41
C GLN A 6 -6.71 -4.33 6.65
N ARG A 7 -7.61 -4.85 5.81
CA ARG A 7 -8.08 -6.25 5.88
C ARG A 7 -7.01 -7.26 5.46
N THR A 8 -6.04 -6.85 4.64
CA THR A 8 -4.99 -7.74 4.09
C THR A 8 -3.66 -7.68 4.86
N GLY A 9 -3.62 -7.04 6.04
CA GLY A 9 -2.41 -6.95 6.86
C GLY A 9 -1.47 -5.79 6.52
N GLY A 10 -1.97 -4.77 5.82
CA GLY A 10 -1.30 -3.49 5.69
C GLY A 10 -0.45 -3.30 4.43
N CYS A 11 0.25 -4.32 3.90
CA CYS A 11 1.20 -4.17 2.79
C CYS A 11 1.01 -5.19 1.64
N LEU A 12 0.84 -4.72 0.39
CA LEU A 12 0.68 -5.55 -0.80
C LEU A 12 1.57 -5.09 -1.97
N CYS A 13 2.21 -6.04 -2.66
CA CYS A 13 2.94 -5.76 -3.90
C CYS A 13 1.99 -5.53 -5.09
N ALA A 14 2.50 -4.92 -6.16
CA ALA A 14 1.73 -4.63 -7.38
C ALA A 14 1.01 -5.86 -7.96
N SER A 15 1.63 -7.04 -7.91
CA SER A 15 1.02 -8.27 -8.44
C SER A 15 -0.16 -8.75 -7.59
N CYS A 16 -0.01 -8.77 -6.28
CA CYS A 16 -1.12 -9.15 -5.38
C CYS A 16 -2.22 -8.09 -5.40
N LEU A 17 -1.87 -6.81 -5.56
CA LEU A 17 -2.83 -5.72 -5.76
C LEU A 17 -3.61 -5.90 -7.06
N ALA A 18 -2.92 -6.25 -8.15
CA ALA A 18 -3.53 -6.51 -9.45
C ALA A 18 -4.56 -7.65 -9.38
N MET A 19 -4.19 -8.77 -8.75
CA MET A 19 -5.10 -9.90 -8.53
C MET A 19 -6.29 -9.52 -7.66
N ALA A 20 -6.04 -8.82 -6.55
CA ALA A 20 -7.08 -8.41 -5.61
C ALA A 20 -8.13 -7.46 -6.23
N LEU A 21 -7.71 -6.58 -7.12
CA LEU A 21 -8.57 -5.62 -7.81
C LEU A 21 -9.08 -6.15 -9.16
N ASN A 22 -8.66 -7.35 -9.57
CA ASN A 22 -8.91 -7.93 -10.89
C ASN A 22 -8.53 -6.96 -12.04
N VAL A 23 -7.38 -6.30 -11.91
CA VAL A 23 -6.83 -5.35 -12.89
C VAL A 23 -5.52 -5.87 -13.47
N SER A 24 -5.07 -5.24 -14.55
CA SER A 24 -3.75 -5.56 -15.15
C SER A 24 -2.60 -5.13 -14.24
N LEU A 25 -1.44 -5.79 -14.35
CA LEU A 25 -0.23 -5.40 -13.59
C LEU A 25 0.16 -3.95 -13.86
N ASP A 26 0.02 -3.48 -15.10
CA ASP A 26 0.34 -2.11 -15.49
C ASP A 26 -0.61 -1.09 -14.83
N GLN A 27 -1.91 -1.40 -14.80
CA GLN A 27 -2.89 -0.61 -14.07
C GLN A 27 -2.63 -0.60 -12.56
N ALA A 28 -2.21 -1.73 -11.98
CA ALA A 28 -1.84 -1.77 -10.57
C ALA A 28 -0.60 -0.92 -10.27
N ARG A 29 0.38 -0.88 -11.19
CA ARG A 29 1.55 0.02 -11.08
C ARG A 29 1.14 1.48 -11.18
N ASP A 30 0.24 1.81 -12.08
CA ASP A 30 -0.30 3.17 -12.24
C ASP A 30 -1.03 3.60 -10.96
N VAL A 31 -1.92 2.76 -10.44
CA VAL A 31 -2.58 2.96 -9.15
C VAL A 31 -1.54 3.23 -8.07
N ILE A 32 -0.53 2.36 -7.92
CA ILE A 32 0.52 2.54 -6.91
C ILE A 32 1.20 3.91 -7.03
N ARG A 33 1.49 4.37 -8.26
CA ARG A 33 2.07 5.70 -8.50
C ARG A 33 1.12 6.84 -8.11
N VAL A 34 -0.18 6.68 -8.36
CA VAL A 34 -1.21 7.68 -8.02
C VAL A 34 -1.43 7.76 -6.52
N VAL A 35 -1.39 6.63 -5.79
CA VAL A 35 -1.54 6.62 -4.33
C VAL A 35 -0.24 6.87 -3.57
N ASP A 36 0.93 6.77 -4.20
CA ASP A 36 2.21 7.20 -3.62
C ASP A 36 2.23 8.73 -3.48
N GLY A 37 1.83 9.22 -2.31
CA GLY A 37 1.61 10.64 -2.04
C GLY A 37 0.26 10.95 -1.38
N VAL A 38 -0.63 9.96 -1.27
CA VAL A 38 -1.87 10.09 -0.49
C VAL A 38 -1.60 9.83 0.98
N ASP A 39 -2.08 10.71 1.87
CA ASP A 39 -1.91 10.57 3.31
C ASP A 39 -2.37 9.20 3.85
N GLY A 40 -1.42 8.49 4.47
CA GLY A 40 -1.62 7.15 5.04
C GLY A 40 -1.32 5.99 4.09
N LEU A 41 -0.72 6.25 2.92
CA LEU A 41 -0.25 5.23 1.98
C LEU A 41 1.20 5.55 1.59
N ARG A 42 2.07 4.54 1.61
CA ARG A 42 3.45 4.66 1.15
C ARG A 42 3.89 3.39 0.45
N VAL A 43 4.73 3.54 -0.57
CA VAL A 43 5.44 2.41 -1.16
C VAL A 43 6.73 2.16 -0.39
N LEU A 44 6.86 0.99 0.22
CA LEU A 44 8.06 0.58 0.96
C LEU A 44 8.66 -0.71 0.37
N PRO A 45 10.00 -0.88 0.43
CA PRO A 45 10.67 -2.11 0.01
C PRO A 45 10.54 -3.19 1.09
N VAL A 46 9.34 -3.76 1.24
CA VAL A 46 9.02 -4.78 2.25
C VAL A 46 8.49 -6.06 1.61
N SER A 47 8.40 -7.13 2.39
CA SER A 47 7.79 -8.37 1.94
C SER A 47 6.27 -8.23 1.85
N CYS A 48 5.71 -8.57 0.69
CA CYS A 48 4.26 -8.62 0.52
C CYS A 48 3.64 -9.61 1.52
N VAL A 49 2.64 -9.17 2.29
CA VAL A 49 1.97 -10.05 3.27
C VAL A 49 1.25 -11.22 2.58
N SER A 50 0.77 -11.02 1.35
CA SER A 50 -0.01 -12.03 0.64
C SER A 50 0.84 -13.10 -0.05
N CYS A 51 2.02 -12.77 -0.56
CA CYS A 51 2.86 -13.72 -1.32
C CYS A 51 4.27 -13.92 -0.75
N GLY A 52 4.64 -13.22 0.32
CA GLY A 52 5.95 -13.29 0.96
C GLY A 52 7.11 -12.70 0.16
N ARG A 53 6.85 -12.19 -1.06
CA ARG A 53 7.91 -11.72 -1.97
C ARG A 53 8.43 -10.35 -1.53
N ALA A 54 9.75 -10.25 -1.34
CA ALA A 54 10.43 -8.97 -1.11
C ALA A 54 10.37 -8.12 -2.38
N SER A 55 9.65 -7.00 -2.33
CA SER A 55 9.46 -6.09 -3.47
C SER A 55 8.97 -4.73 -3.00
N ALA A 56 8.80 -3.78 -3.92
CA ALA A 56 8.07 -2.55 -3.60
C ALA A 56 6.59 -2.90 -3.33
N ALA A 57 6.15 -2.69 -2.10
CA ALA A 57 4.78 -2.95 -1.66
C ALA A 57 4.11 -1.66 -1.18
N LEU A 58 2.86 -1.47 -1.59
CA LEU A 58 2.01 -0.41 -1.10
C LEU A 58 1.54 -0.78 0.30
N CYS A 59 1.93 0.04 1.26
CA CYS A 59 1.61 -0.13 2.67
C CYS A 59 0.66 0.96 3.16
N VAL A 60 -0.30 0.58 3.98
CA VAL A 60 -1.01 1.51 4.85
C VAL A 60 -0.06 1.85 5.99
N VAL A 61 0.49 3.05 5.93
CA VAL A 61 1.12 3.64 7.09
C VAL A 61 0.04 4.37 7.87
N PRO A 62 0.06 4.33 9.22
CA PRO A 62 -0.71 5.32 9.95
C PRO A 62 -0.31 6.67 9.38
N ALA A 63 -1.30 7.52 9.04
CA ALA A 63 -1.02 8.93 8.85
C ALA A 63 -0.43 9.35 10.19
N SER A 64 0.90 9.39 10.29
CA SER A 64 1.55 9.77 11.53
C SER A 64 0.95 11.11 11.89
N SER A 65 0.38 11.16 13.09
CA SER A 65 -0.10 12.35 13.75
C SER A 65 0.54 13.58 13.13
N GLY A 66 -0.28 14.50 12.63
CA GLY A 66 0.19 15.87 12.57
C GLY A 66 0.87 16.19 13.89
N SER A 67 1.95 16.95 13.84
CA SER A 67 2.48 17.74 14.94
C SER A 67 1.48 17.85 16.11
N GLY A 68 1.76 17.08 17.16
CA GLY A 68 1.06 17.13 18.44
C GLY A 68 2.09 17.25 19.56
N VAL A 69 3.01 18.20 19.42
CA VAL A 69 3.45 18.97 20.59
C VAL A 69 2.30 19.92 20.94
N ALA A 70 2.04 20.11 22.23
CA ALA A 70 0.93 20.85 22.88
C ALA A 70 -0.31 19.98 23.19
N SER A 71 -0.77 19.84 24.44
CA SER A 71 -0.40 20.42 25.74
C SER A 71 -0.86 19.51 26.87
#